data_AF-A0A6C0M0I7-F1
#
_entry.id   AF-A0A6C0M0I7-F1
#
_cell.length_a   1.000
_cell.length_b   1.000
_cell.length_c   1.000
_cell.angle_alpha   90.00
_cell.angle_beta   90.00
_cell.angle_gamma   90.00
#
_symmetry.space_group_name_H-M   'P 1'
#
loop_
_entity.id
_entity.type
_entity.pdbx_description
1 polymer ?
#
loop_
_entity_poly.entity_id
_entity_poly.type
_entity_poly.pdbx_seq_one_letter_code
_entity_poly.pdbx_strand_id
1 'polypeptide(L)'
;MSVDKAEVERLRTVYNKEHPSEPPVPRGSTEAVWGDLRSRFHSQCKSGAPACVITSMLSKAKAPKDWAENRHEWLSSDDIDAVENKYEKLFEDYYFIGCVPIDFDLKSDTSKCLVSTLCSLKLDKLYAKGYHRIGIVINTDVHDGPGEHWVAVYCDMRPELEYPRVTYFDSYAMHPEPQIRVLMNRWKEQADAMHIHPHQMHMTYNTTRHQRKESECGMYCLYFHLCCLNEVSMDKRVPDEVVNAFRDTLFKIPRK
;
A
#
# COMPACT_ATOMS: atom_id res chain seq x y z
N MET A 1 -4.91 -4.78 -19.20
CA MET A 1 -5.11 -5.41 -17.88
C MET A 1 -5.81 -6.74 -18.10
N SER A 2 -5.04 -7.82 -18.21
CA SER A 2 -5.57 -9.15 -17.92
C SER A 2 -5.65 -9.23 -16.41
N VAL A 3 -6.85 -9.07 -15.84
CA VAL A 3 -7.02 -9.32 -14.41
C VAL A 3 -6.80 -10.82 -14.22
N ASP A 4 -5.84 -11.20 -13.37
CA ASP A 4 -5.47 -12.59 -13.20
C ASP A 4 -6.68 -13.40 -12.70
N LYS A 5 -6.78 -14.67 -13.12
CA LYS A 5 -7.92 -15.53 -12.75
C LYS A 5 -8.04 -15.69 -11.23
N ALA A 6 -6.92 -15.84 -10.53
CA ALA A 6 -6.94 -15.98 -9.07
C ALA A 6 -7.35 -14.66 -8.42
N GLU A 7 -6.88 -13.52 -8.94
CA GLU A 7 -7.27 -12.19 -8.49
C GLU A 7 -8.78 -11.95 -8.64
N VAL A 8 -9.37 -12.24 -9.82
CA VAL A 8 -10.83 -12.07 -10.03
C VAL A 8 -11.66 -12.97 -9.10
N GLU A 9 -11.27 -14.23 -8.92
CA GLU A 9 -11.98 -15.15 -8.02
C GLU A 9 -11.90 -14.70 -6.55
N ARG A 10 -10.81 -14.04 -6.17
CA ARG A 10 -10.65 -13.44 -4.85
C ARG A 10 -11.50 -12.21 -4.68
N LEU A 11 -11.48 -11.27 -5.63
CA LEU A 11 -12.35 -10.10 -5.63
C LEU A 11 -13.82 -10.54 -5.48
N ARG A 12 -14.24 -11.59 -6.19
CA ARG A 12 -15.57 -12.21 -6.04
C ARG A 12 -15.85 -12.66 -4.61
N THR A 13 -14.90 -13.36 -3.99
CA THR A 13 -15.05 -13.92 -2.65
C THR A 13 -15.11 -12.82 -1.58
N VAL A 14 -14.23 -11.83 -1.66
CA VAL A 14 -14.23 -10.66 -0.78
C VAL A 14 -15.53 -9.87 -0.94
N TYR A 15 -15.94 -9.60 -2.17
CA TYR A 15 -17.18 -8.89 -2.46
C TYR A 15 -18.40 -9.57 -1.80
N ASN A 16 -18.58 -10.87 -2.05
CA ASN A 16 -19.71 -11.63 -1.50
C ASN A 16 -19.70 -11.67 0.04
N LYS A 17 -18.52 -11.67 0.66
CA LYS A 17 -18.39 -11.62 2.13
C LYS A 17 -18.80 -10.27 2.71
N GLU A 18 -18.39 -9.18 2.06
CA GLU A 18 -18.66 -7.82 2.53
C GLU A 18 -20.07 -7.33 2.14
N HIS A 19 -20.73 -7.98 1.17
CA HIS A 19 -22.08 -7.64 0.69
C HIS A 19 -23.07 -8.81 0.86
N PRO A 20 -23.25 -9.34 2.09
CA PRO A 20 -24.06 -10.55 2.33
C PRO A 20 -25.56 -10.35 2.07
N SER A 21 -26.03 -9.10 1.98
CA SER A 21 -27.42 -8.76 1.68
C SER A 21 -27.74 -8.73 0.18
N GLU A 22 -26.73 -8.78 -0.69
CA GLU A 22 -26.91 -8.79 -2.13
C GLU A 22 -26.86 -10.23 -2.67
N PRO A 23 -27.47 -10.53 -3.84
CA PRO A 23 -27.26 -11.81 -4.50
C PRO A 23 -25.76 -12.04 -4.72
N PRO A 24 -25.21 -13.21 -4.39
CA PRO A 24 -23.77 -13.45 -4.53
C PRO A 24 -23.37 -13.46 -6.01
N VAL A 25 -22.18 -12.94 -6.31
CA VAL A 25 -21.55 -13.11 -7.62
C VAL A 25 -21.18 -14.60 -7.78
N PRO A 26 -21.73 -15.29 -8.79
CA PRO A 26 -21.50 -16.72 -8.99
C PRO A 26 -20.08 -17.00 -9.47
N ARG A 27 -19.61 -18.23 -9.28
CA ARG A 27 -18.38 -18.69 -9.93
C ARG A 27 -18.61 -18.81 -11.44
N GLY A 28 -17.59 -18.51 -12.23
CA GLY A 28 -17.67 -18.55 -13.69
C GLY A 28 -16.31 -18.33 -14.35
N SER A 29 -16.31 -17.95 -15.62
CA SER A 29 -15.08 -17.49 -16.28
C SER A 29 -14.63 -16.16 -15.69
N THR A 30 -13.34 -15.83 -15.84
CA THR A 30 -12.76 -14.56 -15.40
C THR A 30 -13.56 -13.37 -15.93
N GLU A 31 -13.96 -13.42 -17.21
CA GLU A 31 -14.70 -12.35 -17.88
C GLU A 31 -16.11 -12.19 -17.32
N ALA A 32 -16.79 -13.30 -17.02
CA ALA A 32 -18.14 -13.27 -16.47
C ALA A 32 -18.15 -12.70 -15.06
N VAL A 33 -17.26 -13.19 -14.18
CA VAL A 33 -17.13 -12.72 -12.80
C VAL A 33 -16.73 -11.25 -12.76
N TRP A 34 -15.76 -10.86 -13.58
CA TRP A 34 -15.34 -9.46 -13.68
C TRP A 34 -16.44 -8.55 -14.24
N GLY A 35 -17.21 -9.02 -15.23
CA GLY A 35 -18.35 -8.32 -15.78
C GLY A 35 -19.42 -8.01 -14.73
N ASP A 36 -19.74 -8.99 -13.88
CA ASP A 36 -20.69 -8.82 -12.77
C ASP A 36 -20.20 -7.81 -11.73
N LEU A 37 -18.94 -7.91 -11.30
CA LEU A 37 -18.33 -6.95 -10.38
C LEU A 37 -18.37 -5.54 -10.96
N ARG A 38 -17.97 -5.37 -12.23
CA ARG A 38 -18.00 -4.07 -12.92
C ARG A 38 -19.42 -3.50 -12.99
N SER A 39 -20.43 -4.33 -13.22
CA SER A 39 -21.84 -3.91 -13.28
C SER A 39 -22.32 -3.34 -11.94
N ARG A 40 -21.99 -4.01 -10.83
CA ARG A 40 -22.37 -3.59 -9.47
C ARG A 40 -21.80 -2.23 -9.08
N PHE A 41 -20.59 -1.93 -9.55
CA PHE A 41 -19.93 -0.64 -9.30
C PHE A 41 -20.10 0.38 -10.44
N HIS A 42 -20.94 0.12 -11.44
CA HIS A 42 -21.03 0.98 -12.64
C HIS A 42 -21.43 2.44 -12.33
N SER A 43 -22.29 2.64 -11.33
CA SER A 43 -22.72 3.99 -10.91
C SER A 43 -21.58 4.83 -10.34
N GLN A 44 -20.61 4.19 -9.67
CA GLN A 44 -19.42 4.82 -9.10
C GLN A 44 -18.28 4.91 -10.13
N CYS A 45 -18.14 3.86 -10.94
CA CYS A 45 -17.07 3.68 -11.92
C CYS A 45 -17.64 3.59 -13.34
N LYS A 46 -18.07 4.74 -13.89
CA LYS A 46 -18.73 4.81 -15.21
C LYS A 46 -17.89 4.20 -16.34
N SER A 47 -16.58 4.44 -16.34
CA SER A 47 -15.65 3.85 -17.32
C SER A 47 -15.44 2.36 -17.10
N GLY A 48 -15.71 1.84 -15.90
CA GLY A 48 -15.39 0.49 -15.47
C GLY A 48 -13.90 0.20 -15.43
N ALA A 49 -13.08 1.24 -15.24
CA ALA A 49 -11.64 1.08 -15.04
C ALA A 49 -11.38 0.15 -13.83
N PRO A 50 -10.54 -0.90 -13.97
CA PRO A 50 -10.35 -1.87 -12.90
C PRO A 50 -9.91 -1.26 -11.58
N ALA A 51 -8.95 -0.33 -11.59
CA ALA A 51 -8.52 0.38 -10.38
C ALA A 51 -9.66 1.09 -9.65
N CYS A 52 -10.63 1.67 -10.39
CA CYS A 52 -11.81 2.28 -9.78
C CYS A 52 -12.71 1.23 -9.12
N VAL A 53 -13.00 0.13 -9.83
CA VAL A 53 -13.87 -0.94 -9.33
C VAL A 53 -13.27 -1.57 -8.09
N ILE A 54 -11.99 -1.95 -8.14
CA ILE A 54 -11.24 -2.56 -7.03
C ILE A 54 -11.19 -1.60 -5.83
N THR A 55 -10.87 -0.32 -6.06
CA THR A 55 -10.89 0.69 -4.99
C THR A 55 -12.27 0.85 -4.35
N SER A 56 -13.34 0.77 -5.16
CA SER A 56 -14.72 0.88 -4.66
C SER A 56 -15.17 -0.32 -3.83
N MET A 57 -14.47 -1.46 -3.94
CA MET A 57 -14.71 -2.64 -3.11
C MET A 57 -14.11 -2.53 -1.70
N LEU A 58 -13.20 -1.58 -1.48
CA LEU A 58 -12.58 -1.39 -0.17
C LEU A 58 -13.62 -0.95 0.87
N SER A 59 -13.72 -1.72 1.94
CA SER A 59 -14.45 -1.28 3.13
C SER A 59 -13.72 -0.07 3.73
N LYS A 60 -14.43 1.02 4.00
CA LYS A 60 -13.86 2.24 4.57
C LYS A 60 -13.43 2.04 6.03
N ALA A 61 -12.23 2.51 6.39
CA ALA A 61 -11.76 2.62 7.78
C ALA A 61 -12.54 3.70 8.54
N LYS A 62 -12.49 3.72 9.87
CA LYS A 62 -13.03 4.86 10.64
C LYS A 62 -12.05 6.02 10.50
N ALA A 63 -12.54 7.22 10.20
CA ALA A 63 -11.66 8.39 10.16
C ALA A 63 -11.11 8.73 11.56
N PRO A 64 -9.96 9.41 11.63
CA PRO A 64 -9.46 10.02 12.86
C PRO A 64 -10.53 10.89 13.52
N LYS A 65 -10.59 10.90 14.86
CA LYS A 65 -11.58 11.70 15.59
C LYS A 65 -11.43 13.20 15.31
N ASP A 66 -10.19 13.66 15.19
CA ASP A 66 -9.83 15.07 15.01
C ASP A 66 -10.31 15.63 13.65
N TRP A 67 -10.65 14.75 12.70
CA TRP A 67 -11.26 15.16 11.43
C TRP A 67 -12.67 15.73 11.57
N ALA A 68 -13.32 15.55 12.71
CA ALA A 68 -14.56 16.25 13.03
C ALA A 68 -14.35 17.77 13.11
N GLU A 69 -13.17 18.20 13.56
CA GLU A 69 -12.77 19.59 13.70
C GLU A 69 -12.02 20.07 12.45
N ASN A 70 -10.98 19.33 12.04
CA ASN A 70 -10.20 19.62 10.85
C ASN A 70 -9.95 18.35 10.02
N ARG A 71 -10.69 18.22 8.92
CA ARG A 71 -10.64 17.05 8.01
C ARG A 71 -9.25 16.79 7.41
N HIS A 72 -8.38 17.80 7.38
CA HIS A 72 -7.05 17.69 6.78
C HIS A 72 -5.96 17.43 7.81
N GLU A 73 -6.30 17.11 9.06
CA GLU A 73 -5.29 16.67 10.03
C GLU A 73 -4.50 15.45 9.55
N TRP A 74 -3.31 15.33 10.11
CA TRP A 74 -2.36 14.27 9.82
C TRP A 74 -2.96 12.91 10.14
N LEU A 75 -2.46 11.88 9.46
CA LEU A 75 -2.75 10.50 9.86
C LEU A 75 -1.75 10.08 10.94
N SER A 76 -2.27 9.38 11.95
CA SER A 76 -1.44 8.61 12.86
C SER A 76 -1.08 7.24 12.27
N SER A 77 -0.15 6.52 12.90
CA SER A 77 0.17 5.12 12.56
C SER A 77 -1.07 4.24 12.57
N ASP A 78 -1.95 4.40 13.57
CA ASP A 78 -3.19 3.61 13.69
C ASP A 78 -4.15 3.84 12.52
N ASP A 79 -4.20 5.08 12.00
CA ASP A 79 -5.06 5.42 10.87
C ASP A 79 -4.55 4.83 9.56
N ILE A 80 -3.22 4.83 9.37
CA ILE A 80 -2.55 4.22 8.22
C ILE A 80 -2.74 2.70 8.28
N ASP A 81 -2.41 2.07 9.41
CA ASP A 81 -2.59 0.63 9.64
C ASP A 81 -4.04 0.22 9.40
N ALA A 82 -5.02 1.01 9.83
CA ALA A 82 -6.43 0.69 9.62
C ALA A 82 -6.83 0.60 8.14
N VAL A 83 -6.20 1.38 7.26
CA VAL A 83 -6.41 1.34 5.80
C VAL A 83 -5.61 0.21 5.16
N GLU A 84 -4.34 0.05 5.53
CA GLU A 84 -3.47 -1.00 4.98
C GLU A 84 -4.01 -2.41 5.27
N ASN A 85 -4.59 -2.60 6.46
CA ASN A 85 -5.34 -3.81 6.82
C ASN A 85 -6.54 -4.11 5.88
N LYS A 86 -7.06 -3.11 5.16
CA LYS A 86 -8.09 -3.29 4.12
C LYS A 86 -7.46 -3.69 2.80
N TYR A 87 -6.29 -3.15 2.47
CA TYR A 87 -5.54 -3.55 1.29
C TYR A 87 -5.12 -5.01 1.39
N GLU A 88 -4.56 -5.47 2.52
CA GLU A 88 -4.19 -6.88 2.72
C GLU A 88 -5.38 -7.84 2.58
N LYS A 89 -6.59 -7.43 3.00
CA LYS A 89 -7.81 -8.24 2.81
C LYS A 89 -8.23 -8.37 1.36
N LEU A 90 -7.92 -7.37 0.54
CA LEU A 90 -8.27 -7.34 -0.88
C LEU A 90 -7.19 -8.03 -1.72
N PHE A 91 -5.93 -7.90 -1.33
CA PHE A 91 -4.75 -8.41 -2.02
C PHE A 91 -4.00 -9.41 -1.11
N GLU A 92 -4.37 -10.71 -1.10
CA GLU A 92 -3.76 -11.65 -0.12
C GLU A 92 -2.26 -11.95 -0.35
N ASP A 93 -1.67 -11.58 -1.48
CA ASP A 93 -0.22 -11.63 -1.71
C ASP A 93 0.50 -10.34 -1.29
N TYR A 94 -0.24 -9.37 -0.76
CA TYR A 94 0.30 -8.16 -0.14
C TYR A 94 0.47 -8.36 1.36
N TYR A 95 1.64 -7.98 1.87
CA TYR A 95 1.96 -7.96 3.29
C TYR A 95 2.38 -6.55 3.71
N PHE A 96 1.63 -5.95 4.62
CA PHE A 96 1.99 -4.67 5.20
C PHE A 96 2.76 -4.86 6.51
N ILE A 97 3.97 -4.31 6.58
CA ILE A 97 4.84 -4.47 7.74
C ILE A 97 4.34 -3.65 8.94
N GLY A 98 3.68 -2.51 8.67
CA GLY A 98 3.27 -1.53 9.67
C GLY A 98 3.93 -0.17 9.45
N CYS A 99 3.57 0.76 10.32
CA CYS A 99 4.22 2.05 10.45
C CYS A 99 5.42 1.96 11.42
N VAL A 100 6.61 2.40 11.00
CA VAL A 100 7.83 2.35 11.82
C VAL A 100 8.55 3.71 11.88
N PRO A 101 9.26 4.04 12.97
CA PRO A 101 10.14 5.22 13.00
C PRO A 101 11.43 4.99 12.22
N ILE A 102 12.16 6.05 11.84
CA ILE A 102 13.35 5.98 10.96
C ILE A 102 14.50 5.15 11.54
N ASP A 103 14.51 5.02 12.86
CA ASP A 103 15.51 4.31 13.65
C ASP A 103 15.10 2.85 13.94
N PHE A 104 14.25 2.29 13.07
CA PHE A 104 13.75 0.91 13.06
C PHE A 104 14.82 -0.19 13.11
N ASP A 105 16.07 0.13 12.79
CA ASP A 105 17.22 -0.81 12.76
C ASP A 105 18.20 -0.56 13.93
N LEU A 106 17.85 0.26 14.93
CA LEU A 106 18.65 0.47 16.13
C LEU A 106 18.96 -0.86 16.83
N LYS A 107 20.25 -1.14 17.03
CA LYS A 107 20.75 -2.28 17.80
C LYS A 107 21.44 -1.78 19.06
N SER A 108 21.22 -2.48 20.16
CA SER A 108 22.02 -2.30 21.37
C SER A 108 23.46 -2.78 21.15
N ASP A 109 24.36 -2.39 22.05
CA ASP A 109 25.77 -2.82 22.07
C ASP A 109 25.94 -4.35 22.10
N THR A 110 24.89 -5.08 22.52
CA THR A 110 24.85 -6.55 22.53
C THR A 110 24.29 -7.15 21.24
N SER A 111 24.18 -6.36 20.16
CA SER A 111 23.60 -6.74 18.86
C SER A 111 22.13 -7.15 18.89
N LYS A 112 21.41 -6.92 20.00
CA LYS A 112 19.97 -7.13 20.11
C LYS A 112 19.25 -5.90 19.54
N CYS A 113 18.36 -6.10 18.56
CA CYS A 113 17.57 -5.01 17.99
C CYS A 113 16.66 -4.41 19.06
N LEU A 114 16.74 -3.09 19.23
CA LEU A 114 16.00 -2.32 20.22
C LEU A 114 14.57 -2.06 19.75
N VAL A 115 14.40 -1.85 18.43
CA VAL A 115 13.11 -1.70 17.74
C VAL A 115 13.04 -2.84 16.73
N SER A 116 12.18 -3.87 16.88
CA SER A 116 12.39 -5.13 16.14
C SER A 116 11.16 -5.79 15.51
N THR A 117 10.58 -5.14 14.50
CA THR A 117 9.76 -5.85 13.48
C THR A 117 10.58 -6.15 12.22
N LEU A 118 11.46 -5.23 11.81
CA LEU A 118 12.21 -5.33 10.54
C LEU A 118 13.48 -6.17 10.60
N CYS A 119 14.18 -6.19 11.74
CA CYS A 119 15.44 -6.93 11.89
C CYS A 119 15.33 -8.43 11.59
N SER A 120 14.20 -9.05 11.93
CA SER A 120 13.95 -10.49 11.75
C SER A 120 13.18 -10.83 10.48
N LEU A 121 12.76 -9.81 9.72
CA LEU A 121 11.97 -10.01 8.51
C LEU A 121 12.87 -10.59 7.42
N LYS A 122 12.39 -11.68 6.81
CA LYS A 122 13.11 -12.45 5.80
C LYS A 122 12.21 -12.64 4.59
N LEU A 123 12.65 -12.13 3.44
CA LEU A 123 11.82 -12.08 2.22
C LEU A 123 11.49 -13.47 1.70
N ASP A 124 12.44 -14.41 1.76
CA ASP A 124 12.23 -15.82 1.40
C ASP A 124 11.09 -16.47 2.21
N LYS A 125 11.02 -16.18 3.52
CA LYS A 125 9.95 -16.68 4.39
C LYS A 125 8.59 -16.08 4.09
N LEU A 126 8.53 -14.79 3.74
CA LEU A 126 7.28 -14.14 3.32
C LEU A 126 6.83 -14.68 1.97
N TYR A 127 7.75 -14.81 1.03
CA TYR A 127 7.49 -15.34 -0.30
C TYR A 127 6.97 -16.78 -0.25
N ALA A 128 7.57 -17.64 0.57
CA ALA A 128 7.11 -19.02 0.77
C ALA A 128 5.69 -19.11 1.38
N LYS A 129 5.22 -18.05 2.05
CA LYS A 129 3.84 -17.92 2.56
C LYS A 129 2.86 -17.37 1.52
N GLY A 130 3.33 -17.02 0.32
CA GLY A 130 2.52 -16.44 -0.75
C GLY A 130 2.49 -14.92 -0.77
N TYR A 131 3.31 -14.23 0.04
CA TYR A 131 3.42 -12.77 0.00
C TYR A 131 4.50 -12.35 -0.99
N HIS A 132 4.07 -11.71 -2.08
CA HIS A 132 4.93 -11.30 -3.17
C HIS A 132 5.06 -9.78 -3.27
N ARG A 133 4.16 -9.05 -2.60
CA ARG A 133 4.14 -7.60 -2.53
C ARG A 133 4.24 -7.19 -1.06
N ILE A 134 5.09 -6.23 -0.74
CA ILE A 134 5.36 -5.83 0.63
C ILE A 134 5.36 -4.31 0.72
N GLY A 135 4.62 -3.76 1.69
CA GLY A 135 4.59 -2.33 1.95
C GLY A 135 5.07 -2.01 3.36
N ILE A 136 5.63 -0.83 3.50
CA ILE A 136 5.97 -0.23 4.79
C ILE A 136 5.81 1.28 4.72
N VAL A 137 5.31 1.86 5.79
CA VAL A 137 5.29 3.32 5.97
C VAL A 137 6.27 3.67 7.08
N ILE A 138 7.11 4.67 6.84
CA ILE A 138 8.18 5.07 7.74
C ILE A 138 7.93 6.52 8.15
N ASN A 139 7.91 6.77 9.45
CA ASN A 139 8.05 8.13 9.97
C ASN A 139 9.53 8.49 9.90
N THR A 140 9.86 9.62 9.28
CA THR A 140 11.24 10.12 9.23
C THR A 140 11.74 10.65 10.57
N ASP A 141 10.84 10.81 11.55
CA ASP A 141 11.18 11.08 12.94
C ASP A 141 11.63 9.80 13.67
N VAL A 142 12.39 10.00 14.75
CA VAL A 142 12.83 8.94 15.67
C VAL A 142 11.67 8.46 16.55
N HIS A 143 11.82 7.29 17.17
CA HIS A 143 10.75 6.66 17.97
C HIS A 143 10.22 7.49 19.15
N ASP A 144 11.02 8.45 19.65
CA ASP A 144 10.66 9.35 20.77
C ASP A 144 10.22 10.76 20.31
N GLY A 145 10.13 11.00 19.00
CA GLY A 145 9.78 12.30 18.43
C GLY A 145 8.26 12.50 18.21
N PRO A 146 7.81 13.75 18.00
CA PRO A 146 6.39 14.06 17.77
C PRO A 146 5.82 13.56 16.42
N GLY A 147 6.69 13.09 15.52
CA GLY A 147 6.39 12.76 14.12
C GLY A 147 6.65 13.96 13.20
N GLU A 148 7.36 13.74 12.10
CA GLU A 148 7.78 14.81 11.19
C GLU A 148 7.24 14.65 9.77
N HIS A 149 7.41 13.46 9.18
CA HIS A 149 7.03 13.24 7.80
C HIS A 149 6.92 11.75 7.49
N TRP A 150 5.84 11.37 6.79
CA TRP A 150 5.56 10.00 6.38
C TRP A 150 6.09 9.74 4.96
N VAL A 151 6.86 8.67 4.82
CA VAL A 151 7.36 8.16 3.54
C VAL A 151 7.02 6.68 3.39
N ALA A 152 6.98 6.17 2.17
CA ALA A 152 6.58 4.80 1.90
C ALA A 152 7.68 4.02 1.16
N VAL A 153 7.75 2.71 1.41
CA VAL A 153 8.56 1.79 0.61
C VAL A 153 7.69 0.61 0.20
N TYR A 154 7.76 0.26 -1.07
CA TYR A 154 7.01 -0.84 -1.66
C TYR A 154 7.92 -1.79 -2.43
N CYS A 155 7.85 -3.07 -2.11
CA CYS A 155 8.62 -4.15 -2.75
C CYS A 155 7.66 -5.05 -3.54
N ASP A 156 7.93 -5.25 -4.83
CA ASP A 156 7.18 -6.11 -5.74
C ASP A 156 8.10 -7.20 -6.30
N MET A 157 7.78 -8.44 -5.97
CA MET A 157 8.49 -9.66 -6.36
C MET A 157 7.52 -10.67 -6.96
N ARG A 158 6.41 -10.23 -7.54
CA ARG A 158 5.43 -11.17 -8.11
C ARG A 158 6.06 -12.05 -9.20
N PRO A 159 5.78 -13.37 -9.23
CA PRO A 159 6.47 -14.34 -10.10
C PRO A 159 6.49 -13.97 -11.59
N GLU A 160 5.45 -13.29 -12.07
CA GLU A 160 5.30 -12.85 -13.45
C GLU A 160 6.22 -11.69 -13.85
N LEU A 161 6.88 -11.03 -12.89
CA LEU A 161 7.77 -9.89 -13.16
C LEU A 161 9.11 -10.35 -13.72
N GLU A 162 9.48 -9.75 -14.86
CA GLU A 162 10.84 -9.86 -15.40
C GLU A 162 11.83 -9.07 -14.54
N TYR A 163 11.42 -7.88 -14.06
CA TYR A 163 12.23 -6.99 -13.23
C TYR A 163 11.52 -6.74 -11.89
N PRO A 164 11.82 -7.50 -10.83
CA PRO A 164 11.33 -7.19 -9.49
C PRO A 164 11.85 -5.82 -9.04
N ARG A 165 11.18 -5.18 -8.09
CA ARG A 165 11.50 -3.81 -7.71
C ARG A 165 11.21 -3.51 -6.25
N VAL A 166 12.10 -2.75 -5.62
CA VAL A 166 11.82 -2.01 -4.39
C VAL A 166 11.82 -0.51 -4.69
N THR A 167 10.75 0.17 -4.31
CA THR A 167 10.49 1.57 -4.64
C THR A 167 10.31 2.38 -3.37
N TYR A 168 11.11 3.42 -3.20
CA TYR A 168 10.89 4.44 -2.18
C TYR A 168 10.00 5.54 -2.73
N PHE A 169 9.11 6.06 -1.89
CA PHE A 169 8.22 7.15 -2.24
C PHE A 169 8.21 8.22 -1.15
N ASP A 170 8.46 9.45 -1.59
CA ASP A 170 8.31 10.67 -0.81
C ASP A 170 7.42 11.65 -1.58
N SER A 171 6.33 12.10 -0.97
CA SER A 171 5.39 13.02 -1.61
C SER A 171 6.04 14.38 -1.97
N TYR A 172 7.11 14.79 -1.29
CA TYR A 172 7.92 15.96 -1.59
C TYR A 172 9.05 15.69 -2.61
N ALA A 173 9.26 14.43 -2.98
CA ALA A 173 10.36 13.96 -3.83
C ALA A 173 11.76 14.23 -3.26
N MET A 174 11.92 14.09 -1.95
CA MET A 174 13.25 14.09 -1.32
C MET A 174 13.93 12.74 -1.52
N HIS A 175 15.26 12.71 -1.42
CA HIS A 175 16.01 11.46 -1.51
C HIS A 175 15.83 10.61 -0.24
N PRO A 176 15.90 9.27 -0.35
CA PRO A 176 15.77 8.39 0.81
C PRO A 176 16.93 8.58 1.79
N GLU A 177 16.58 8.66 3.07
CA GLU A 177 17.54 8.68 4.18
C GLU A 177 18.43 7.42 4.20
N PRO A 178 19.66 7.49 4.75
CA PRO A 178 20.59 6.37 4.78
C PRO A 178 20.00 5.05 5.31
N GLN A 179 19.19 5.12 6.37
CA GLN A 179 18.54 3.97 7.01
C GLN A 179 17.59 3.27 6.02
N ILE A 180 16.80 4.05 5.27
CA ILE A 180 15.87 3.53 4.27
C ILE A 180 16.64 2.90 3.11
N ARG A 181 17.74 3.52 2.65
CA ARG A 181 18.60 2.94 1.61
C ARG A 181 19.21 1.60 2.04
N VAL A 182 19.62 1.48 3.30
CA VAL A 182 20.13 0.22 3.87
C VAL A 182 19.05 -0.85 3.86
N LEU A 183 17.82 -0.52 4.28
CA LEU A 183 16.68 -1.42 4.21
C LEU A 183 16.41 -1.92 2.79
N MET A 184 16.32 -0.99 1.82
CA MET A 184 16.05 -1.33 0.42
C MET A 184 17.16 -2.19 -0.18
N ASN A 185 18.43 -1.89 0.10
CA ASN A 185 19.55 -2.71 -0.37
C ASN A 185 19.52 -4.12 0.25
N ARG A 186 19.23 -4.22 1.54
CA ARG A 186 19.05 -5.50 2.25
C ARG A 186 17.92 -6.35 1.66
N TRP A 187 16.84 -5.71 1.19
CA TRP A 187 15.75 -6.41 0.51
C TRP A 187 16.13 -6.84 -0.90
N LYS A 188 16.79 -5.96 -1.66
CA LYS A 188 17.34 -6.30 -2.97
C LYS A 188 18.26 -7.52 -2.90
N GLU A 189 19.22 -7.53 -1.98
CA GLU A 189 20.16 -8.64 -1.80
C GLU A 189 19.45 -9.95 -1.46
N GLN A 190 18.43 -9.90 -0.58
CA GLN A 190 17.63 -11.08 -0.24
C GLN A 190 16.82 -11.60 -1.44
N ALA A 191 16.17 -10.72 -2.19
CA ALA A 191 15.37 -11.10 -3.36
C ALA A 191 16.24 -11.68 -4.47
N ASP A 192 17.40 -11.07 -4.75
CA ASP A 192 18.35 -11.53 -5.76
C ASP A 192 18.92 -12.92 -5.41
N ALA A 193 19.18 -13.17 -4.13
CA ALA A 193 19.67 -14.47 -3.64
C ALA A 193 18.63 -15.60 -3.71
N MET A 194 17.34 -15.28 -3.87
CA MET A 194 16.29 -16.30 -4.03
C MET A 194 16.26 -16.88 -5.46
N HIS A 195 16.87 -16.23 -6.44
CA HIS A 195 16.90 -16.68 -7.85
C HIS A 195 15.52 -17.00 -8.44
N ILE A 196 14.48 -16.27 -8.02
CA ILE A 196 13.09 -16.45 -8.46
C ILE A 196 12.71 -15.60 -9.69
N HIS A 197 13.56 -14.66 -10.09
CA HIS A 197 13.36 -13.78 -11.25
C HIS A 197 14.55 -13.86 -12.22
N PRO A 198 14.35 -13.58 -13.52
CA PRO A 198 15.41 -13.62 -14.51
C PRO A 198 16.44 -12.48 -14.33
N HIS A 199 16.01 -11.34 -13.79
CA HIS A 199 16.88 -10.18 -13.53
C HIS A 199 16.90 -9.81 -12.05
N GLN A 200 17.93 -9.04 -11.71
CA GLN A 200 18.08 -8.50 -10.36
C GLN A 200 17.01 -7.45 -10.05
N MET A 201 16.66 -7.34 -8.76
CA MET A 201 15.73 -6.35 -8.25
C MET A 201 16.26 -4.93 -8.46
N HIS A 202 15.40 -4.07 -8.99
CA HIS A 202 15.69 -2.65 -9.16
C HIS A 202 15.36 -1.88 -7.87
N MET A 203 16.23 -0.95 -7.49
CA MET A 203 15.94 0.06 -6.48
C MET A 203 15.56 1.35 -7.18
N THR A 204 14.38 1.88 -6.88
CA THR A 204 13.87 3.11 -7.52
C THR A 204 13.29 4.06 -6.49
N TYR A 205 13.11 5.33 -6.89
CA TYR A 205 12.40 6.33 -6.11
C TYR A 205 11.69 7.32 -7.03
N ASN A 206 10.65 7.99 -6.53
CA ASN A 206 9.97 9.02 -7.31
C ASN A 206 10.80 10.31 -7.37
N THR A 207 10.79 10.97 -8.53
CA THR A 207 11.42 12.28 -8.74
C THR A 207 10.38 13.40 -8.89
N THR A 208 9.12 13.03 -9.12
CA THR A 208 8.01 13.97 -9.21
C THR A 208 7.57 14.39 -7.82
N ARG A 209 7.62 15.69 -7.53
CA ARG A 209 7.02 16.26 -6.31
C ARG A 209 5.50 16.32 -6.46
N HIS A 210 4.80 15.55 -5.64
CA HIS A 210 3.34 15.48 -5.64
C HIS A 210 2.75 16.51 -4.69
N GLN A 211 3.14 16.45 -3.42
CA GLN A 211 2.63 17.27 -2.33
C GLN A 211 3.22 18.68 -2.35
N ARG A 212 2.34 19.65 -2.14
CA ARG A 212 2.68 21.06 -1.98
C ARG A 212 2.09 21.68 -0.71
N LYS A 213 1.17 20.98 -0.04
CA LYS A 213 0.61 21.31 1.27
C LYS A 213 1.32 20.54 2.38
N GLU A 214 0.89 20.69 3.63
CA GLU A 214 1.69 20.31 4.80
C GLU A 214 1.25 19.01 5.51
N SER A 215 0.07 18.45 5.24
CA SER A 215 -0.52 17.41 6.11
C SER A 215 -0.88 16.09 5.42
N GLU A 216 -0.69 16.03 4.11
CA GLU A 216 -1.16 14.93 3.28
C GLU A 216 -0.15 13.79 3.12
N CYS A 217 1.04 13.85 3.73
CA CYS A 217 2.12 12.89 3.50
C CYS A 217 1.70 11.44 3.82
N GLY A 218 0.96 11.23 4.91
CA GLY A 218 0.38 9.91 5.23
C GLY A 218 -0.66 9.45 4.20
N MET A 219 -1.51 10.36 3.72
CA MET A 219 -2.49 10.03 2.67
C MET A 219 -1.81 9.71 1.33
N TYR A 220 -0.71 10.40 1.01
CA TYR A 220 0.11 10.10 -0.15
C TYR A 220 0.79 8.73 -0.05
N CYS A 221 1.23 8.31 1.14
CA CYS A 221 1.75 6.95 1.36
C CYS A 221 0.69 5.88 1.05
N LEU A 222 -0.52 6.03 1.61
CA LEU A 222 -1.66 5.14 1.34
C LEU A 222 -2.06 5.12 -0.13
N TYR A 223 -2.03 6.28 -0.79
CA TYR A 223 -2.35 6.40 -2.21
C TYR A 223 -1.28 5.74 -3.08
N PHE A 224 0.01 5.91 -2.74
CA PHE A 224 1.12 5.27 -3.43
C PHE A 224 1.04 3.75 -3.35
N HIS A 225 0.86 3.17 -2.17
CA HIS A 225 0.69 1.71 -2.04
C HIS A 225 -0.52 1.21 -2.84
N LEU A 226 -1.66 1.91 -2.78
CA LEU A 226 -2.84 1.53 -3.57
C LEU A 226 -2.56 1.59 -5.07
N CYS A 227 -1.86 2.62 -5.54
CA CYS A 227 -1.43 2.73 -6.94
C CYS A 227 -0.52 1.56 -7.33
N CYS A 228 0.47 1.21 -6.50
CA CYS A 228 1.31 0.04 -6.75
C CYS A 228 0.51 -1.27 -6.80
N LEU A 229 -0.43 -1.47 -5.87
CA LEU A 229 -1.29 -2.66 -5.81
C LEU A 229 -2.20 -2.80 -7.05
N ASN A 230 -2.57 -1.68 -7.66
CA ASN A 230 -3.40 -1.62 -8.88
C ASN A 230 -2.60 -1.37 -10.16
N GLU A 231 -1.27 -1.40 -10.10
CA GLU A 231 -0.37 -1.13 -11.23
C GLU A 231 -0.61 0.22 -11.93
N VAL A 232 -0.99 1.24 -11.15
CA VAL A 232 -1.19 2.61 -11.63
C VAL A 232 0.11 3.40 -11.44
N SER A 233 0.67 3.91 -12.54
CA SER A 233 1.86 4.76 -12.49
C SER A 233 1.54 6.11 -11.82
N MET A 234 2.46 6.54 -10.95
CA MET A 234 2.51 7.87 -10.35
C MET A 234 3.63 8.74 -10.94
N ASP A 235 4.06 8.51 -12.18
CA ASP A 235 5.12 9.32 -12.80
C ASP A 235 4.71 10.79 -12.98
N LYS A 236 3.40 11.02 -13.15
CA LYS A 236 2.81 12.36 -13.27
C LYS A 236 2.34 12.86 -11.91
N ARG A 237 2.40 14.17 -11.74
CA ARG A 237 1.94 14.83 -10.50
C ARG A 237 0.49 14.47 -10.21
N VAL A 238 0.26 14.05 -8.96
CA VAL A 238 -1.07 13.86 -8.36
C VAL A 238 -1.29 15.02 -7.40
N PRO A 239 -2.22 15.95 -7.68
CA PRO A 239 -2.47 17.11 -6.83
C PRO A 239 -3.01 16.75 -5.44
N ASP A 240 -2.72 17.62 -4.46
CA ASP A 240 -3.16 17.48 -3.07
C ASP A 240 -4.70 17.41 -2.97
N GLU A 241 -5.42 18.09 -3.87
CA GLU A 241 -6.89 18.04 -3.95
C GLU A 241 -7.41 16.64 -4.29
N VAL A 242 -6.70 15.93 -5.17
CA VAL A 242 -7.07 14.56 -5.56
C VAL A 242 -6.86 13.61 -4.38
N VAL A 243 -5.74 13.73 -3.69
CA VAL A 243 -5.43 12.91 -2.51
C VAL A 243 -6.38 13.23 -1.34
N ASN A 244 -6.74 14.50 -1.14
CA ASN A 244 -7.70 14.90 -0.12
C ASN A 244 -9.13 14.43 -0.43
N ALA A 245 -9.53 14.33 -1.70
CA ALA A 245 -10.78 13.69 -2.09
C ALA A 245 -10.76 12.18 -1.76
N PHE A 246 -9.58 11.55 -1.85
CA PHE A 246 -9.40 10.14 -1.53
C PHE A 246 -9.65 9.79 -0.05
N ARG A 247 -9.61 10.79 0.85
CA ARG A 247 -10.07 10.62 2.25
C ARG A 247 -11.52 10.11 2.31
N ASP A 248 -12.41 10.56 1.42
CA ASP A 248 -13.81 10.07 1.37
C ASP A 248 -13.89 8.62 0.90
N THR A 249 -12.92 8.17 0.10
CA THR A 249 -12.85 6.81 -0.43
C THR A 249 -12.36 5.84 0.64
N LEU A 250 -11.33 6.22 1.39
CA LEU A 250 -10.67 5.33 2.36
C LEU A 250 -11.32 5.36 3.74
N PHE A 251 -11.95 6.47 4.13
CA PHE A 251 -12.45 6.67 5.49
C PHE A 251 -13.95 6.96 5.55
N LYS A 252 -14.61 6.45 6.59
CA LYS A 252 -15.94 6.85 7.03
C LYS A 252 -15.79 8.10 7.87
N ILE A 253 -16.05 9.25 7.24
CA ILE A 253 -15.95 10.54 7.92
C ILE A 253 -17.15 10.71 8.87
N PRO A 254 -16.92 11.16 10.12
CA PRO A 254 -17.99 11.51 11.04
C PRO A 254 -18.93 12.52 10.39
N ARG A 255 -20.23 12.24 10.39
CA ARG A 255 -21.22 13.27 10.03
C ARG A 255 -21.27 14.27 11.19
N LYS A 256 -21.17 15.56 10.87
CA LYS A 256 -21.49 16.65 11.80
C LYS A 256 -22.95 16.55 12.24
#